data_AF-A0A9N9JLT4-F1
#
_entry.id   AF-A0A9N9JLT4-F1
#
_cell.length_a   1.000
_cell.length_b   1.000
_cell.length_c   1.000
_cell.angle_alpha   90.00
_cell.angle_beta   90.00
_cell.angle_gamma   90.00
#
_symmetry.space_group_name_H-M   'P 1'
#
loop_
_entity.id
_entity.type
_entity.pdbx_description
1 polymer ?
#
loop_
_entity_poly.entity_id
_entity_poly.type
_entity_poly.pdbx_seq_one_letter_code
_entity_poly.pdbx_strand_id
1 'polypeptide(L)'
;VIILSTDIGLDIIFAFIILSKEVSNRYFREWIANNFKFAAIFTLLASADIEILLVLSSHFAGLNIFTAAYSNEAKNYIFWSKILTIIINDLPWLIVQVFYYLNKIIYKTIPLLALIISFISIGTTILLKAYMFIYKCHYKRNNRILDKNLDFEENIELCYANKKELTNEISLYTNEDNDLKEAMLKENRTE
;
A
#
# COMPACT_ATOMS: atom_id res chain seq x y z
N VAL A 1 -17.89 -30.72 -12.08
CA VAL A 1 -18.80 -30.27 -11.00
C VAL A 1 -18.12 -30.36 -9.65
N ILE A 2 -17.69 -31.55 -9.19
CA ILE A 2 -17.03 -31.72 -7.87
C ILE A 2 -15.79 -30.81 -7.71
N ILE A 3 -14.94 -30.70 -8.72
CA ILE A 3 -13.70 -29.90 -8.67
C ILE A 3 -13.97 -28.37 -8.69
N LEU A 4 -15.04 -27.92 -9.36
CA LEU A 4 -15.42 -26.50 -9.40
C LEU A 4 -16.08 -26.04 -8.10
N SER A 5 -16.75 -26.95 -7.39
CA SER A 5 -17.34 -26.66 -6.07
C SER A 5 -16.29 -26.55 -4.96
N THR A 6 -15.12 -27.19 -5.11
CA THR A 6 -14.04 -27.11 -4.11
C THR A 6 -13.36 -25.74 -4.05
N ASP A 7 -13.26 -25.05 -5.18
CA ASP A 7 -12.55 -23.76 -5.29
C ASP A 7 -13.32 -22.63 -4.56
N ILE A 8 -14.61 -22.48 -4.91
CA ILE A 8 -15.53 -21.53 -4.28
C ILE A 8 -15.67 -21.81 -2.77
N GLY A 9 -15.69 -23.09 -2.38
CA GLY A 9 -15.81 -23.49 -0.98
C GLY A 9 -14.63 -23.01 -0.12
N LEU A 10 -13.40 -23.08 -0.65
CA LEU A 10 -12.21 -22.64 0.08
C LEU A 10 -12.18 -21.12 0.26
N ASP A 11 -12.49 -20.36 -0.80
CA ASP A 11 -12.52 -18.90 -0.73
C ASP A 11 -13.61 -18.39 0.24
N ILE A 12 -14.77 -19.07 0.30
CA ILE A 12 -15.81 -18.78 1.31
C ILE A 12 -15.29 -19.02 2.74
N ILE A 13 -14.63 -20.15 2.99
CA ILE A 13 -14.11 -20.50 4.32
C ILE A 13 -13.07 -19.46 4.76
N PHE A 14 -12.13 -19.10 3.88
CA PHE A 14 -11.11 -18.11 4.19
C PHE A 14 -11.71 -16.71 4.39
N ALA A 15 -12.65 -16.29 3.54
CA ALA A 15 -13.34 -15.01 3.69
C ALA A 15 -14.08 -14.94 5.04
N PHE A 16 -14.76 -16.02 5.44
CA PHE A 16 -15.46 -16.09 6.72
C PHE A 16 -14.50 -16.03 7.92
N ILE A 17 -13.37 -16.75 7.87
CA ILE A 17 -12.35 -16.71 8.93
C ILE A 17 -11.78 -15.29 9.08
N ILE A 18 -11.43 -14.65 7.97
CA ILE A 18 -10.85 -13.30 7.94
C ILE A 18 -11.85 -12.28 8.48
N LEU A 19 -13.11 -12.32 8.02
CA LEU A 19 -14.16 -11.43 8.49
C LEU A 19 -14.47 -11.65 9.98
N SER A 20 -14.54 -12.90 10.44
CA SER A 20 -14.79 -13.22 11.85
C SER A 20 -13.69 -12.69 12.76
N LYS A 21 -12.42 -12.83 12.33
CA LYS A 21 -11.28 -12.27 13.07
C LYS A 21 -11.32 -10.75 13.08
N GLU A 22 -11.57 -10.13 11.93
CA GLU A 22 -11.51 -8.67 11.79
C GLU A 22 -12.70 -7.94 12.43
N VAL A 23 -13.86 -8.60 12.59
CA VAL A 23 -14.98 -8.06 13.37
C VAL A 23 -14.58 -7.74 14.80
N SER A 24 -13.54 -8.37 15.36
CA SER A 24 -13.03 -8.03 16.70
C SER A 24 -12.35 -6.65 16.75
N ASN A 25 -11.85 -6.15 15.63
CA ASN A 25 -11.22 -4.84 15.51
C ASN A 25 -12.29 -3.73 15.56
N ARG A 26 -12.16 -2.79 16.51
CA ARG A 26 -13.13 -1.70 16.69
C ARG A 26 -13.25 -0.82 15.45
N TYR A 27 -12.14 -0.50 14.79
CA TYR A 27 -12.13 0.37 13.61
C TYR A 27 -12.84 -0.29 12.41
N PHE A 28 -12.61 -1.59 12.20
CA PHE A 28 -13.29 -2.33 11.15
C PHE A 28 -14.79 -2.45 11.41
N ARG A 29 -15.19 -2.69 12.66
CA ARG A 29 -16.59 -2.78 13.08
C ARG A 29 -17.34 -1.46 12.85
N GLU A 30 -16.73 -0.34 13.23
CA GLU A 30 -17.30 0.99 13.02
C GLU A 30 -17.42 1.31 11.53
N TRP A 31 -16.41 0.94 10.73
CA TRP A 31 -16.46 1.08 9.29
C TRP A 31 -17.59 0.24 8.65
N ILE A 32 -17.79 -1.02 9.08
CA ILE A 32 -18.90 -1.87 8.64
C ILE A 32 -20.25 -1.23 9.00
N ALA A 33 -20.41 -0.70 10.21
CA ALA A 33 -21.65 -0.09 10.64
C ALA A 33 -22.05 1.09 9.72
N ASN A 34 -21.07 1.88 9.30
CA ASN A 34 -21.28 3.01 8.40
C ASN A 34 -21.46 2.60 6.93
N ASN A 35 -20.90 1.46 6.50
CA ASN A 35 -20.86 1.03 5.09
C ASN A 35 -21.49 -0.36 4.85
N PHE A 36 -22.46 -0.77 5.67
CA PHE A 36 -22.98 -2.14 5.74
C PHE A 36 -23.41 -2.72 4.38
N LYS A 37 -24.11 -1.93 3.55
CA LYS A 37 -24.57 -2.36 2.23
C LYS A 37 -23.40 -2.76 1.31
N PHE A 38 -22.33 -1.96 1.31
CA PHE A 38 -21.14 -2.22 0.51
C PHE A 38 -20.33 -3.38 1.10
N ALA A 39 -20.19 -3.44 2.42
CA ALA A 39 -19.54 -4.57 3.09
C ALA A 39 -20.20 -5.91 2.72
N ALA A 40 -21.54 -5.96 2.68
CA ALA A 40 -22.28 -7.16 2.31
C ALA A 40 -22.07 -7.56 0.84
N ILE A 41 -22.15 -6.61 -0.09
CA ILE A 41 -21.90 -6.85 -1.52
C ILE A 41 -20.48 -7.38 -1.72
N PHE A 42 -19.48 -6.72 -1.14
CA PHE A 42 -18.09 -7.13 -1.32
C PHE A 42 -17.74 -8.43 -0.59
N THR A 43 -18.43 -8.77 0.50
CA THR A 43 -18.34 -10.10 1.13
C THR A 43 -18.91 -11.18 0.20
N LEU A 44 -20.03 -10.91 -0.48
CA LEU A 44 -20.57 -11.81 -1.48
C LEU A 44 -19.61 -11.97 -2.66
N LEU A 45 -19.03 -10.87 -3.16
CA LEU A 45 -18.03 -10.96 -4.23
C LEU A 45 -16.76 -11.69 -3.76
N ALA A 46 -16.36 -11.52 -2.51
CA ALA A 46 -15.22 -12.22 -1.92
C ALA A 46 -15.38 -13.75 -1.83
N SER A 47 -16.63 -14.24 -1.87
CA SER A 47 -16.90 -15.68 -1.99
C SER A 47 -16.46 -16.27 -3.33
N ALA A 48 -16.37 -15.44 -4.37
CA ALA A 48 -15.87 -15.82 -5.70
C ALA A 48 -14.39 -15.51 -5.87
N ASP A 49 -13.89 -14.44 -5.26
CA ASP A 49 -12.46 -14.17 -5.18
C ASP A 49 -12.11 -13.37 -3.91
N ILE A 50 -11.38 -14.00 -3.01
CA ILE A 50 -11.01 -13.40 -1.73
C ILE A 50 -10.16 -12.13 -1.85
N GLU A 51 -9.47 -11.90 -2.98
CA GLU A 51 -8.71 -10.67 -3.22
C GLU A 51 -9.61 -9.43 -3.32
N ILE A 52 -10.91 -9.60 -3.55
CA ILE A 52 -11.88 -8.50 -3.59
C ILE A 52 -12.00 -7.81 -2.22
N LEU A 53 -11.71 -8.50 -1.11
CA LEU A 53 -11.65 -7.87 0.22
C LEU A 53 -10.51 -6.84 0.34
N LEU A 54 -9.41 -7.02 -0.40
CA LEU A 54 -8.31 -6.04 -0.40
C LEU A 54 -8.72 -4.72 -1.07
N VAL A 55 -9.65 -4.77 -2.03
CA VAL A 55 -10.19 -3.58 -2.71
C VAL A 55 -10.92 -2.67 -1.73
N LEU A 56 -11.59 -3.24 -0.72
CA LEU A 56 -12.19 -2.46 0.37
C LEU A 56 -11.18 -1.66 1.18
N SER A 57 -9.91 -2.05 1.17
CA SER A 57 -8.84 -1.42 1.94
C SER A 57 -7.90 -0.53 1.10
N SER A 58 -8.11 -0.47 -0.21
CA SER A 58 -7.15 0.09 -1.17
C SER A 58 -7.33 1.59 -1.45
N HIS A 59 -8.29 2.25 -0.81
CA HIS A 59 -8.68 3.64 -1.09
C HIS A 59 -9.00 3.86 -2.58
N PHE A 60 -9.70 2.88 -3.17
CA PHE A 60 -10.04 2.89 -4.59
C PHE A 60 -10.82 4.17 -4.95
N ALA A 61 -10.33 4.88 -5.98
CA ALA A 61 -10.88 6.15 -6.45
C ALA A 61 -11.01 7.27 -5.39
N GLY A 62 -10.31 7.16 -4.25
CA GLY A 62 -10.39 8.15 -3.16
C GLY A 62 -11.73 8.17 -2.41
N LEU A 63 -12.57 7.15 -2.58
CA LEU A 63 -13.88 7.09 -1.92
C LEU A 63 -13.73 6.55 -0.48
N ASN A 64 -14.45 7.17 0.46
CA ASN A 64 -14.53 6.74 1.86
C ASN A 64 -15.17 5.35 2.07
N ILE A 65 -15.70 4.75 1.00
CA ILE A 65 -16.26 3.39 0.98
C ILE A 65 -15.14 2.36 0.72
N PHE A 66 -13.94 2.78 0.31
CA PHE A 66 -12.79 1.89 0.08
C PHE A 66 -11.67 2.12 1.10
N THR A 67 -12.02 2.61 2.29
CA THR A 67 -11.11 2.88 3.41
C THR A 67 -11.28 1.89 4.56
N ALA A 68 -11.74 0.67 4.27
CA ALA A 68 -11.96 -0.35 5.29
C ALA A 68 -10.68 -0.61 6.10
N ALA A 69 -10.80 -0.47 7.41
CA ALA A 69 -9.71 -0.55 8.36
C ALA A 69 -9.30 -2.01 8.64
N TYR A 70 -8.84 -2.72 7.62
CA TYR A 70 -8.26 -4.05 7.77
C TYR A 70 -6.90 -3.98 8.45
N SER A 71 -6.71 -4.86 9.44
CA SER A 71 -5.42 -5.12 10.06
C SER A 71 -4.37 -5.59 9.04
N ASN A 72 -3.09 -5.29 9.31
CA ASN A 72 -1.99 -5.80 8.48
C ASN A 72 -1.94 -7.32 8.48
N GLU A 73 -2.38 -7.96 9.57
CA GLU A 73 -2.53 -9.41 9.62
C GLU A 73 -3.57 -9.89 8.60
N ALA A 74 -4.77 -9.30 8.57
CA ALA A 74 -5.82 -9.70 7.63
C ALA A 74 -5.37 -9.55 6.17
N LYS A 75 -4.68 -8.46 5.81
CA LYS A 75 -4.13 -8.29 4.47
C LYS A 75 -3.12 -9.37 4.11
N ASN A 76 -2.28 -9.77 5.06
CA ASN A 76 -1.31 -10.84 4.87
C ASN A 76 -2.01 -12.20 4.74
N TYR A 77 -3.03 -12.48 5.56
CA TYR A 77 -3.84 -13.69 5.45
C TYR A 77 -4.54 -13.81 4.10
N ILE A 78 -5.12 -12.72 3.56
CA ILE A 78 -5.75 -12.73 2.24
C ILE A 78 -4.71 -13.07 1.15
N PHE A 79 -3.52 -12.47 1.23
CA PHE A 79 -2.44 -12.75 0.27
C PHE A 79 -1.98 -14.21 0.31
N TRP A 80 -1.74 -14.75 1.50
CA TRP A 80 -1.33 -16.15 1.68
C TRP A 80 -2.44 -17.14 1.32
N SER A 81 -3.70 -16.81 1.63
CA SER A 81 -4.86 -17.60 1.26
C SER A 81 -4.95 -17.76 -0.26
N LYS A 82 -4.78 -16.68 -1.04
CA LYS A 82 -4.80 -16.80 -2.51
C LYS A 82 -3.65 -17.67 -3.04
N ILE A 83 -2.45 -17.55 -2.48
CA ILE A 83 -1.32 -18.41 -2.86
C ILE A 83 -1.66 -19.88 -2.59
N LEU A 84 -2.28 -20.16 -1.44
CA LEU A 84 -2.67 -21.51 -1.06
C LEU A 84 -3.75 -22.07 -2.00
N THR A 85 -4.75 -21.26 -2.37
CA THR A 85 -5.79 -21.65 -3.35
C THR A 85 -5.17 -22.01 -4.70
N ILE A 86 -4.20 -21.22 -5.20
CA ILE A 86 -3.49 -21.51 -6.45
C ILE A 86 -2.72 -22.85 -6.37
N ILE A 87 -2.05 -23.11 -5.25
CA ILE A 87 -1.27 -24.35 -5.07
C ILE A 87 -2.17 -25.58 -4.97
N ILE A 88 -3.32 -25.47 -4.29
CA ILE A 88 -4.22 -26.60 -4.04
C ILE A 88 -5.15 -26.86 -5.24
N ASN A 89 -5.63 -25.82 -5.90
CA ASN A 89 -6.66 -25.95 -6.92
C ASN A 89 -6.09 -25.84 -8.34
N ASP A 90 -5.39 -24.74 -8.64
CA ASP A 90 -4.94 -24.45 -10.00
C ASP A 90 -3.79 -25.37 -10.43
N LEU A 91 -2.84 -25.65 -9.53
CA LEU A 91 -1.66 -26.46 -9.85
C LEU A 91 -2.04 -27.93 -10.17
N PRO A 92 -2.85 -28.64 -9.35
CA PRO A 92 -3.24 -30.01 -9.68
C PRO A 92 -4.14 -30.09 -10.91
N TRP A 93 -5.01 -29.09 -11.11
CA TRP A 93 -5.82 -29.01 -12.33
C TRP A 93 -4.95 -28.91 -13.58
N LEU A 94 -3.94 -28.05 -13.55
CA LEU A 94 -2.97 -27.90 -14.64
C LEU A 94 -2.23 -29.21 -14.91
N ILE A 95 -1.78 -29.90 -13.85
CA ILE A 95 -1.09 -31.20 -13.96
C ILE A 95 -2.01 -32.25 -14.62
N VAL A 96 -3.24 -32.41 -14.14
CA VAL A 96 -4.22 -33.36 -14.71
C VAL A 96 -4.50 -33.03 -16.17
N GLN A 97 -4.61 -31.76 -16.51
CA GLN A 97 -4.87 -31.31 -17.86
C GLN A 97 -3.70 -31.61 -18.82
N VAL A 98 -2.46 -31.44 -18.37
CA VAL A 98 -1.26 -31.84 -19.12
C VAL A 98 -1.23 -33.35 -19.36
N PHE A 99 -1.49 -34.17 -18.33
CA PHE A 99 -1.58 -35.63 -18.49
C PHE A 99 -2.68 -36.04 -19.48
N TYR A 100 -3.83 -35.37 -19.44
CA TYR A 100 -4.92 -35.64 -20.36
C TYR A 100 -4.57 -35.28 -21.82
N TYR A 101 -3.84 -34.19 -22.04
CA TYR A 101 -3.36 -33.78 -23.35
C TYR A 101 -2.35 -34.78 -23.94
N LEU A 102 -1.42 -35.28 -23.12
CA LEU A 102 -0.39 -36.22 -23.56
C LEU A 102 -0.98 -37.60 -23.92
N ASN A 103 -1.99 -38.05 -23.17
CA ASN A 103 -2.56 -39.40 -23.32
C ASN A 103 -3.67 -39.53 -24.38
N LYS A 104 -4.26 -38.44 -24.87
CA LYS A 104 -5.33 -38.49 -25.89
C LYS A 104 -4.82 -38.30 -27.32
N ILE A 105 -5.15 -39.27 -28.17
CA ILE A 105 -4.72 -39.31 -29.58
C ILE A 105 -5.69 -38.56 -30.52
N ILE A 106 -6.99 -38.46 -30.18
CA ILE A 106 -8.05 -38.06 -31.14
C ILE A 106 -8.61 -36.63 -30.91
N TYR A 107 -8.68 -36.13 -29.66
CA TYR A 107 -9.24 -34.81 -29.36
C TYR A 107 -8.28 -33.96 -28.50
N LYS A 108 -7.23 -33.44 -29.14
CA LYS A 108 -6.21 -32.60 -28.47
C LYS A 108 -6.57 -31.11 -28.38
N THR A 109 -7.58 -30.67 -29.13
CA THR A 109 -7.95 -29.25 -29.25
C THR A 109 -8.54 -28.67 -27.96
N ILE A 110 -9.45 -29.40 -27.31
CA ILE A 110 -10.13 -28.93 -26.09
C ILE A 110 -9.13 -28.77 -24.92
N PRO A 111 -8.27 -29.77 -24.61
CA PRO A 111 -7.27 -29.61 -23.55
C PRO A 111 -6.24 -28.51 -23.85
N LEU A 112 -5.88 -28.30 -25.12
CA LEU A 112 -4.94 -27.26 -25.55
C LEU A 112 -5.50 -25.85 -25.35
N LEU A 113 -6.74 -25.60 -25.75
CA LEU A 113 -7.42 -24.32 -25.53
C LEU A 113 -7.48 -23.97 -24.05
N ALA A 114 -7.89 -24.93 -23.22
CA ALA A 114 -7.96 -24.70 -21.78
C ALA A 114 -6.56 -24.52 -21.14
N LEU A 115 -5.49 -25.05 -21.75
CA LEU A 115 -4.11 -24.87 -21.27
C LEU A 115 -3.58 -23.47 -21.62
N ILE A 116 -3.95 -22.94 -22.78
CA ILE A 116 -3.69 -21.55 -23.15
C ILE A 116 -4.43 -20.61 -22.21
N ILE A 117 -5.72 -20.89 -21.92
CA ILE A 117 -6.53 -20.04 -21.03
C ILE A 117 -5.95 -20.01 -19.62
N SER A 118 -5.56 -21.15 -19.06
CA SER A 118 -4.97 -21.21 -17.71
C SER A 118 -3.62 -20.50 -17.65
N PHE A 119 -2.80 -20.63 -18.70
CA PHE A 119 -1.51 -19.93 -18.79
C PHE A 119 -1.69 -18.41 -18.85
N ILE A 120 -2.64 -17.92 -19.67
CA ILE A 120 -2.98 -16.49 -19.74
C ILE A 120 -3.48 -16.00 -18.39
N SER A 121 -4.37 -16.74 -17.73
CA SER A 121 -4.93 -16.38 -16.42
C SER A 121 -3.84 -16.22 -15.37
N ILE A 122 -2.97 -17.23 -15.22
CA ILE A 122 -1.81 -17.18 -14.31
C ILE A 122 -0.89 -16.00 -14.66
N GLY A 123 -0.63 -15.79 -15.95
CA GLY A 123 0.16 -14.68 -16.44
C GLY A 123 -0.40 -13.32 -16.02
N THR A 124 -1.72 -13.11 -16.17
CA THR A 124 -2.37 -11.86 -15.77
C THR A 124 -2.30 -11.60 -14.27
N THR A 125 -2.49 -12.64 -13.43
CA THR A 125 -2.37 -12.53 -11.97
C THR A 125 -0.95 -12.19 -11.54
N ILE A 126 0.06 -12.82 -12.16
CA ILE A 126 1.47 -12.51 -11.90
C ILE A 126 1.79 -11.08 -12.33
N LEU A 127 1.33 -10.64 -13.51
CA LEU A 127 1.57 -9.29 -14.00
C LEU A 127 0.96 -8.23 -13.06
N LEU A 128 -0.25 -8.46 -12.59
CA LEU A 128 -0.95 -7.56 -11.66
C LEU A 128 -0.21 -7.46 -10.33
N LYS A 129 0.23 -8.60 -9.77
CA LYS A 129 1.03 -8.62 -8.53
C LYS A 129 2.40 -7.97 -8.71
N ALA A 130 3.05 -8.18 -9.85
CA ALA A 130 4.32 -7.54 -10.19
C ALA A 130 4.15 -6.01 -10.32
N TYR A 131 3.10 -5.55 -10.99
CA TYR A 131 2.78 -4.13 -11.08
C TYR A 131 2.52 -3.51 -9.70
N MET A 132 1.73 -4.19 -8.86
CA MET A 132 1.46 -3.73 -7.50
C MET A 132 2.72 -3.69 -6.65
N PHE A 133 3.63 -4.66 -6.82
CA PHE A 133 4.93 -4.68 -6.16
C PHE A 133 5.83 -3.52 -6.61
N ILE A 134 5.92 -3.26 -7.92
CA ILE A 134 6.68 -2.14 -8.48
C ILE A 134 6.11 -0.81 -7.99
N TYR A 135 4.78 -0.64 -8.04
CA TYR A 135 4.13 0.56 -7.55
C TYR A 135 4.41 0.79 -6.06
N LYS A 136 4.31 -0.25 -5.23
CA LYS A 136 4.64 -0.18 -3.80
C LYS A 136 6.10 0.19 -3.56
N CYS A 137 7.03 -0.36 -4.34
CA CYS A 137 8.45 0.01 -4.30
C CYS A 137 8.68 1.45 -4.73
N HIS A 138 7.97 1.91 -5.76
CA HIS A 138 8.07 3.27 -6.27
C HIS A 138 7.51 4.29 -5.28
N TYR A 139 6.35 4.03 -4.70
CA TYR A 139 5.73 4.85 -3.66
C TYR A 139 6.62 4.93 -2.41
N LYS A 140 7.15 3.80 -1.93
CA LYS A 140 8.09 3.76 -0.80
C LYS A 140 9.40 4.51 -1.07
N ARG A 141 9.89 4.49 -2.32
CA ARG A 141 11.07 5.25 -2.73
C ARG A 141 10.79 6.75 -2.78
N ASN A 142 9.63 7.16 -3.28
CA ASN A 142 9.27 8.57 -3.42
C ASN A 142 9.07 9.26 -2.06
N ASN A 143 8.39 8.61 -1.11
CA ASN A 143 8.22 9.19 0.23
C ASN A 143 9.55 9.37 0.97
N ARG A 144 10.52 8.46 0.79
CA ARG A 144 11.87 8.61 1.34
C ARG A 144 12.65 9.79 0.75
N ILE A 145 12.32 10.20 -0.48
CA ILE A 145 12.95 11.37 -1.12
C ILE A 145 12.26 12.65 -0.61
N LEU A 146 10.92 12.61 -0.45
CA LEU A 146 10.15 13.74 0.08
C LEU A 146 10.54 14.07 1.53
N ASP A 147 10.66 13.07 2.40
CA ASP A 147 11.11 13.27 3.79
C ASP A 147 12.51 13.88 3.84
N LYS A 148 13.44 13.39 3.01
CA LYS A 148 14.80 13.96 2.92
C LYS A 148 14.83 15.41 2.43
N ASN A 149 13.92 15.77 1.53
CA ASN A 149 13.84 17.14 1.02
C ASN A 149 13.22 18.08 2.06
N LEU A 150 12.22 17.62 2.81
CA LEU A 150 11.65 18.37 3.94
C LEU A 150 12.70 18.62 5.03
N ASP A 151 13.45 17.59 5.43
CA ASP A 151 14.54 17.73 6.40
C ASP A 151 15.62 18.70 5.89
N PHE A 152 15.93 18.68 4.59
CA PHE A 152 16.91 19.58 3.99
C PHE A 152 16.43 21.04 3.97
N GLU A 153 15.15 21.27 3.69
CA GLU A 153 14.55 22.61 3.64
C GLU A 153 14.44 23.23 5.04
N GLU A 154 14.09 22.44 6.06
CA GLU A 154 14.10 22.87 7.47
C GLU A 154 15.52 23.26 7.94
N ASN A 155 16.54 22.48 7.55
CA ASN A 155 17.94 22.79 7.85
C ASN A 155 18.42 24.09 7.18
N ILE A 156 17.91 24.41 6.00
CA ILE A 156 18.22 25.67 5.31
C ILE A 156 17.57 26.86 6.05
N GLU A 157 16.30 26.76 6.45
CA GLU A 157 15.62 27.82 7.20
C GLU A 157 16.31 28.13 8.54
N LEU A 158 16.74 27.09 9.27
CA LEU A 158 17.52 27.24 10.51
C LEU A 158 18.84 28.00 10.27
N CYS A 159 19.54 27.70 9.17
CA CYS A 159 20.76 28.40 8.78
C CYS A 159 20.51 29.89 8.49
N TYR A 160 19.41 30.22 7.81
CA TYR A 160 19.06 31.62 7.53
C TYR A 160 18.64 32.37 8.79
N ALA A 161 17.89 31.74 9.69
CA ALA A 161 17.51 32.32 10.97
C ALA A 161 18.75 32.65 11.81
N ASN A 162 19.67 31.69 11.95
CA ASN A 162 20.90 31.85 12.70
C ASN A 162 21.82 32.93 12.10
N LYS A 163 21.92 32.99 10.76
CA LYS A 163 22.66 34.06 10.07
C LYS A 163 22.07 35.45 10.34
N LYS A 164 20.75 35.58 10.41
CA LYS A 164 20.05 36.84 10.70
C LYS A 164 20.30 37.29 12.14
N GLU A 165 20.27 36.37 13.09
CA GLU A 165 20.57 36.62 14.50
C GLU A 165 22.01 37.12 14.69
N LEU A 166 22.99 36.43 14.07
CA LEU A 166 24.39 36.84 14.10
C LEU A 166 24.62 38.23 13.47
N THR A 167 23.88 38.56 12.41
CA THR A 167 23.96 39.89 11.77
C THR A 167 23.41 40.98 12.67
N ASN A 168 22.34 40.69 13.41
CA ASN A 168 21.78 41.62 14.39
C ASN A 168 22.74 41.85 15.56
N GLU A 169 23.36 40.80 16.10
CA GLU A 169 24.37 40.91 17.16
C GLU A 169 25.57 41.77 16.71
N ILE A 170 26.13 41.51 15.53
CA ILE A 170 27.23 42.32 14.97
C ILE A 170 26.81 43.78 14.81
N SER A 171 25.59 44.04 14.33
CA SER A 171 25.09 45.42 14.19
C SER A 171 24.96 46.15 15.54
N LEU A 172 24.61 45.42 16.61
CA LEU A 172 24.50 45.96 17.96
C LEU A 172 25.88 46.40 18.50
N TYR A 173 26.88 45.51 18.39
CA TYR A 173 28.26 45.80 18.79
C TYR A 173 28.89 46.94 17.99
N THR A 174 28.57 47.04 16.70
CA THR A 174 29.11 48.10 15.82
C THR A 174 28.53 49.47 16.18
N ASN A 175 27.27 49.52 16.60
CA ASN A 175 26.64 50.76 17.06
C ASN A 175 27.19 51.20 18.42
N GLU A 176 27.36 50.26 19.37
CA GLU A 176 27.97 50.57 20.67
C GLU A 176 29.41 51.12 20.55
N ASP A 177 30.23 50.55 19.66
CA ASP A 177 31.60 51.03 19.41
C ASP A 177 31.63 52.44 18.77
N ASN A 178 30.67 52.75 17.89
CA ASN A 178 30.54 54.08 17.31
C ASN A 178 30.09 55.11 18.36
N ASP A 179 29.14 54.77 19.23
CA ASP A 179 28.67 55.65 20.31
C ASP A 179 29.80 55.95 21.31
N LEU A 180 30.62 54.95 21.66
CA LEU A 180 31.82 55.13 22.50
C LEU A 180 32.87 56.03 21.84
N LYS A 181 33.10 55.88 20.54
CA LYS A 181 34.02 56.74 19.78
C LYS A 181 33.52 58.18 19.72
N GLU A 182 32.22 58.41 19.53
CA GLU A 182 31.64 59.76 19.55
C GLU A 182 31.72 60.41 20.94
N ALA A 183 31.54 59.64 22.01
CA ALA A 183 31.67 60.13 23.38
C ALA A 183 33.11 60.58 23.69
N MET A 184 34.12 59.79 23.35
CA MET A 184 35.54 60.16 23.53
C MET A 184 35.96 61.37 22.68
N LEU A 185 35.38 61.54 21.48
CA LEU A 185 35.65 62.69 20.62
C LEU A 185 35.04 64.00 21.15
N LYS A 186 33.93 63.91 21.91
CA LYS A 186 33.33 65.05 22.60
C LYS A 186 34.15 65.46 23.82
N GLU A 187 34.68 64.49 24.56
CA GLU A 187 35.51 64.72 25.76
C GLU A 187 36.85 65.41 25.41
N ASN A 188 37.50 65.00 24.31
CA ASN A 188 38.75 65.63 23.82
C ASN A 188 38.56 67.04 23.22
N ARG A 189 37.33 67.53 23.01
CA ARG A 189 37.06 68.92 22.55
C ARG A 189 36.79 69.89 23.70
N THR A 190 36.68 69.38 24.93
CA THR A 190 36.34 70.17 26.13
C THR A 190 37.53 70.48 27.04
N GLU A 191 38.73 70.00 26.71
CA GLU A 191 40.01 70.45 27.27
C GLU A 191 40.68 71.49 26.34
#